data_AF-A0A816HP61-F1
#
_entry.id   AF-A0A816HP61-F1
#
_cell.length_a   1.000
_cell.length_b   1.000
_cell.length_c   1.000
_cell.angle_alpha   90.00
_cell.angle_beta   90.00
_cell.angle_gamma   90.00
#
_symmetry.space_group_name_H-M   'P 1'
#
loop_
_entity.id
_entity.type
_entity.pdbx_description
1 polymer ?
#
loop_
_entity_poly.entity_id
_entity_poly.type
_entity_poly.pdbx_seq_one_letter_code
_entity_poly.pdbx_strand_id
1 'polypeptide(L)'
;MAPSTWLYSLTMNMVEYYDQNRWRPIFHRAAIDEMWVPYADASPSHSYKNAFDVGEAGLGLLANSLVLGCDCLGEIRYMDVVVNNNQGQALLLKNAICIHEEDIGLLWKHTEFVDQRTQCRRSRRLVVSSVITVGNYEYGLFWYFFQDGTIQFEGKLTGIIAP
;
A
#
# COMPACT_ATOMS: atom_id res chain seq x y z
N MET A 1 6.24 2.83 -23.42
CA MET A 1 7.02 2.02 -22.45
C MET A 1 6.28 2.08 -21.13
N ALA A 2 5.86 0.93 -20.58
CA ALA A 2 5.44 0.92 -19.19
C ALA A 2 6.68 1.30 -18.36
N PRO A 3 6.62 2.33 -17.50
CA PRO A 3 7.74 2.64 -16.62
C PRO A 3 8.07 1.39 -15.80
N SER A 4 9.35 1.12 -15.62
CA SER A 4 9.80 -0.12 -15.01
C SER A 4 9.32 -0.24 -13.56
N THR A 5 8.48 -1.24 -13.29
CA THR A 5 7.83 -1.52 -11.99
C THR A 5 8.80 -1.93 -10.88
N TRP A 6 10.12 -1.96 -11.12
CA TRP A 6 11.10 -2.13 -10.04
C TRP A 6 11.32 -0.83 -9.24
N LEU A 7 11.08 0.33 -9.86
CA LEU A 7 11.28 1.63 -9.22
C LEU A 7 10.16 1.91 -8.21
N TYR A 8 8.93 1.76 -8.67
CA TYR A 8 7.73 1.92 -7.86
C TYR A 8 7.38 0.58 -7.20
N SER A 9 6.88 0.61 -5.96
CA SER A 9 6.30 -0.59 -5.34
C SER A 9 4.88 -0.83 -5.90
N LEU A 10 3.85 -0.81 -5.04
CA LEU A 10 2.47 -1.04 -5.46
C LEU A 10 2.00 0.00 -6.48
N THR A 11 1.57 -0.50 -7.64
CA THR A 11 0.90 0.29 -8.68
C THR A 11 -0.47 -0.33 -8.98
N MET A 12 -1.54 0.43 -8.74
CA MET A 12 -2.90 0.06 -9.08
C MET A 12 -3.21 0.59 -10.48
N ASN A 13 -3.71 -0.26 -11.38
CA ASN A 13 -4.02 0.11 -12.75
C ASN A 13 -5.48 -0.22 -13.06
N MET A 14 -6.13 0.62 -13.87
CA MET A 14 -7.51 0.44 -14.34
C MET A 14 -8.48 0.15 -13.18
N VAL A 15 -8.50 1.03 -12.19
CA VAL A 15 -9.44 0.88 -11.07
C VAL A 15 -10.81 1.36 -11.52
N GLU A 16 -11.78 0.46 -11.40
CA GLU A 16 -13.16 0.65 -11.81
C GLU A 16 -14.11 0.26 -10.68
N TYR A 17 -15.30 0.85 -10.67
CA TYR A 17 -16.39 0.50 -9.77
C TYR A 17 -17.56 -0.07 -10.57
N TYR A 18 -18.09 -1.23 -10.19
CA TYR A 18 -19.22 -1.85 -10.85
C TYR A 18 -20.54 -1.30 -10.29
N ASP A 19 -21.29 -0.58 -11.13
CA ASP A 19 -22.53 0.11 -10.74
C ASP A 19 -23.56 -0.05 -11.86
N GLN A 20 -24.77 -0.50 -11.51
CA GLN A 20 -25.91 -0.66 -12.43
C GLN A 20 -25.55 -1.39 -13.74
N ASN A 21 -24.93 -2.56 -13.61
CA ASN A 21 -24.47 -3.39 -14.74
C ASN A 21 -23.40 -2.76 -15.64
N ARG A 22 -22.67 -1.75 -15.16
CA ARG A 22 -21.59 -1.10 -15.91
C ARG A 22 -20.34 -0.91 -15.05
N TRP A 23 -19.17 -1.15 -15.64
CA TRP A 23 -17.90 -0.71 -15.08
C TRP A 23 -17.74 0.80 -15.29
N ARG A 24 -17.45 1.51 -14.19
CA ARG A 24 -17.21 2.95 -14.19
C ARG A 24 -15.74 3.20 -13.81
N PRO A 25 -14.92 3.72 -14.72
CA PRO A 25 -13.53 4.06 -14.39
C PRO A 25 -13.46 5.08 -13.25
N ILE A 26 -12.56 4.85 -12.30
CA ILE A 26 -12.26 5.76 -11.19
C ILE A 26 -10.90 6.42 -11.41
N PHE A 27 -9.84 5.64 -11.57
CA PHE A 27 -8.54 6.16 -12.02
C PHE A 27 -7.78 5.11 -12.86
N HIS A 28 -6.99 5.63 -13.80
CA HIS A 28 -6.21 4.79 -14.70
C HIS A 28 -4.96 4.19 -14.04
N ARG A 29 -4.25 4.97 -13.22
CA ARG A 29 -3.07 4.54 -12.48
C ARG A 29 -2.97 5.28 -11.15
N ALA A 30 -2.67 4.56 -10.07
CA ALA A 30 -2.26 5.14 -8.79
C ALA A 30 -1.01 4.42 -8.28
N ALA A 31 -0.01 5.20 -7.87
CA ALA A 31 1.25 4.72 -7.29
C ALA A 31 1.87 5.83 -6.43
N ILE A 32 2.83 5.46 -5.59
CA ILE A 32 3.72 6.41 -4.95
C ILE A 32 4.89 6.66 -5.90
N ASP A 33 4.84 7.83 -6.57
CA ASP A 33 5.82 8.16 -7.61
C ASP A 33 7.13 8.74 -7.02
N GLU A 34 7.10 9.31 -5.80
CA GLU A 34 8.30 9.67 -5.04
C GLU A 34 8.01 9.73 -3.54
N MET A 35 9.05 9.53 -2.72
CA MET A 35 9.06 9.77 -1.28
C MET A 35 10.40 10.38 -0.87
N TRP A 36 10.33 11.56 -0.26
CA TRP A 36 11.50 12.36 0.08
C TRP A 36 11.67 12.44 1.60
N VAL A 37 12.87 12.12 2.08
CA VAL A 37 13.27 12.13 3.49
C VAL A 37 14.39 13.17 3.69
N PRO A 38 14.03 14.46 3.88
CA PRO A 38 15.00 15.50 4.18
C PRO A 38 15.39 15.52 5.66
N TYR A 39 16.69 15.65 5.93
CA TYR A 39 17.18 15.93 7.27
C TYR A 39 17.37 17.45 7.45
N ALA A 40 16.88 17.97 8.57
CA ALA A 40 16.91 19.40 8.87
C ALA A 40 18.02 19.82 9.85
N ASP A 41 18.98 18.94 10.16
CA ASP A 41 20.17 19.31 10.92
C ASP A 41 21.19 20.01 10.01
N ALA A 42 21.57 21.23 10.39
CA ALA A 42 22.53 22.07 9.67
C ALA A 42 24.00 21.67 9.90
N SER A 43 24.28 20.69 10.77
CA SER A 43 25.64 20.19 10.98
C SER A 43 26.24 19.68 9.66
N PRO A 44 27.56 19.82 9.43
CA PRO A 44 28.19 19.35 8.19
C PRO A 44 27.99 17.86 7.89
N SER A 45 27.68 17.07 8.93
CA SER A 45 27.42 15.64 8.82
C SER A 45 26.01 15.29 8.32
N HIS A 46 25.07 16.23 8.40
CA HIS A 46 23.65 16.01 8.11
C HIS A 46 23.08 16.98 7.07
N SER A 47 23.70 18.14 6.85
CA SER A 47 23.18 19.21 6.00
C SER A 47 22.97 18.81 4.53
N TYR A 48 23.58 17.70 4.09
CA TYR A 48 23.42 17.16 2.74
C TYR A 48 22.48 15.95 2.67
N LYS A 49 22.04 15.39 3.80
CA LYS A 49 21.22 14.17 3.83
C LYS A 49 19.79 14.48 3.35
N ASN A 50 19.49 14.04 2.14
CA ASN A 50 18.19 14.15 1.50
C ASN A 50 18.01 12.88 0.66
N ALA A 51 17.23 11.92 1.17
CA ALA A 51 17.02 10.67 0.46
C ALA A 51 15.73 10.76 -0.37
N PHE A 52 15.81 10.39 -1.64
CA PHE A 52 14.64 10.17 -2.51
C PHE A 52 14.44 8.67 -2.65
N ASP A 53 13.67 8.08 -1.75
CA ASP A 53 13.65 6.63 -1.58
C ASP A 53 13.07 5.89 -2.80
N VAL A 54 12.20 6.52 -3.58
CA VAL A 54 11.75 5.93 -4.85
C VAL A 54 12.81 6.13 -5.91
N GLY A 55 13.20 7.38 -6.19
CA GLY A 55 14.10 7.72 -7.28
C GLY A 55 15.54 7.20 -7.14
N GLU A 56 16.08 7.16 -5.92
CA GLU A 56 17.47 6.77 -5.65
C GLU A 56 17.63 5.31 -5.24
N ALA A 57 16.67 4.75 -4.48
CA ALA A 57 16.77 3.38 -3.96
C ALA A 57 15.93 2.35 -4.74
N GLY A 58 14.80 2.76 -5.31
CA GLY A 58 13.89 1.87 -6.03
C GLY A 58 13.09 0.95 -5.10
N LEU A 59 11.96 1.45 -4.60
CA LEU A 59 11.13 0.77 -3.61
C LEU A 59 10.67 -0.64 -4.04
N GLY A 60 10.35 -0.86 -5.31
CA GLY A 60 9.86 -2.15 -5.81
C GLY A 60 10.89 -3.28 -5.67
N LEU A 61 12.18 -2.96 -5.80
CA LEU A 61 13.28 -3.91 -5.59
C LEU A 61 13.46 -4.30 -4.12
N LEU A 62 13.07 -3.41 -3.21
CA LEU A 62 13.31 -3.51 -1.77
C LEU A 62 12.10 -4.04 -0.98
N ALA A 63 11.06 -4.50 -1.68
CA ALA A 63 9.89 -5.09 -1.06
C ALA A 63 10.26 -6.35 -0.27
N ASN A 64 9.76 -6.43 0.97
CA ASN A 64 10.01 -7.51 1.90
C ASN A 64 9.16 -8.74 1.57
N SER A 65 9.62 -9.92 1.98
CA SER A 65 8.79 -11.12 1.99
C SER A 65 7.93 -11.17 3.24
N LEU A 66 6.63 -10.97 3.07
CA LEU A 66 5.69 -10.86 4.19
C LEU A 66 5.32 -12.24 4.77
N VAL A 67 5.21 -12.30 6.09
CA VAL A 67 4.96 -13.51 6.87
C VAL A 67 3.55 -13.49 7.47
N LEU A 68 2.84 -14.60 7.28
CA LEU A 68 1.50 -14.79 7.84
C LEU A 68 1.55 -14.79 9.37
N GLY A 69 0.66 -14.03 10.00
CA GLY A 69 0.55 -13.87 11.45
C GLY A 69 1.48 -12.83 12.05
N CYS A 70 2.47 -12.34 11.30
CA CYS A 70 3.39 -11.27 11.73
C CYS A 70 3.09 -9.97 10.99
N ASP A 71 3.40 -9.94 9.69
CA ASP A 71 3.23 -8.74 8.85
C ASP A 71 1.77 -8.59 8.38
N CYS A 72 1.11 -9.71 8.11
CA CYS A 72 -0.29 -9.77 7.71
C CYS A 72 -1.06 -10.80 8.53
N LEU A 73 -2.24 -10.41 9.01
CA LEU A 73 -3.08 -11.24 9.86
C LEU A 73 -4.48 -11.44 9.25
N GLY A 74 -4.98 -12.67 9.30
CA GLY A 74 -6.30 -13.03 8.79
C GLY A 74 -6.21 -14.06 7.67
N GLU A 75 -7.18 -14.03 6.76
CA GLU A 75 -7.16 -14.84 5.54
C GLU A 75 -6.43 -14.07 4.44
N ILE A 76 -5.15 -14.43 4.23
CA ILE A 76 -4.26 -13.67 3.37
C ILE A 76 -4.05 -14.36 2.03
N ARG A 77 -4.21 -13.58 0.96
CA ARG A 77 -3.70 -13.93 -0.36
C ARG A 77 -2.41 -13.16 -0.62
N TYR A 78 -1.32 -13.91 -0.78
CA TYR A 78 -0.05 -13.33 -1.20
C TYR A 78 0.09 -13.31 -2.72
N MET A 79 0.82 -12.31 -3.22
CA MET A 79 1.35 -12.31 -4.58
C MET A 79 2.87 -12.17 -4.54
N ASP A 80 3.53 -13.04 -5.29
CA ASP A 80 4.95 -12.94 -5.58
C ASP A 80 5.17 -11.89 -6.67
N VAL A 81 6.31 -11.21 -6.62
CA VAL A 81 6.71 -10.21 -7.63
C VAL A 81 8.07 -10.61 -8.19
N VAL A 82 8.25 -10.46 -9.49
CA VAL A 82 9.55 -10.64 -10.15
C VAL A 82 10.07 -9.29 -10.62
N VAL A 83 11.28 -8.94 -10.18
CA VAL A 83 12.03 -7.74 -10.58
C VAL A 83 13.35 -8.14 -11.23
N ASN A 84 14.13 -7.16 -11.70
CA ASN A 84 15.50 -7.40 -12.17
C ASN A 84 16.52 -6.88 -11.16
N ASN A 85 17.60 -7.63 -10.93
CA ASN A 85 18.75 -7.13 -10.16
C ASN A 85 19.65 -6.24 -11.03
N ASN A 86 20.74 -5.72 -10.43
CA ASN A 86 21.71 -4.85 -11.11
C ASN A 86 22.49 -5.53 -12.25
N GLN A 87 22.41 -6.86 -12.36
CA GLN A 87 23.02 -7.65 -13.42
C GLN A 87 21.99 -8.01 -14.51
N GLY A 88 20.75 -7.49 -14.41
CA GLY A 88 19.65 -7.76 -15.33
C GLY A 88 18.99 -9.14 -15.16
N GLN A 89 19.32 -9.87 -14.10
CA GLN A 89 18.77 -11.20 -13.83
C GLN A 89 17.44 -11.08 -13.09
N ALA A 90 16.51 -11.99 -13.36
CA ALA A 90 15.25 -12.07 -12.66
C ALA A 90 15.47 -12.41 -11.18
N LEU A 91 14.84 -11.63 -10.30
CA LEU A 91 14.81 -11.80 -8.86
C LEU A 91 13.35 -11.98 -8.42
N LEU A 92 13.06 -13.12 -7.78
CA LEU A 92 11.74 -13.41 -7.22
C LEU A 92 11.64 -12.89 -5.78
N LEU A 93 10.75 -11.95 -5.56
CA LEU A 93 10.33 -11.47 -4.24
C LEU A 93 9.07 -12.23 -3.84
N LYS A 94 9.24 -13.26 -2.99
CA LYS A 94 8.12 -14.07 -2.51
C LYS A 94 7.27 -13.29 -1.54
N ASN A 95 5.95 -13.48 -1.58
CA ASN A 95 4.99 -12.83 -0.67
C ASN A 95 5.16 -11.30 -0.59
N ALA A 96 5.55 -10.65 -1.68
CA ALA A 96 5.87 -9.22 -1.68
C ALA A 96 4.63 -8.32 -1.51
N ILE A 97 3.47 -8.84 -1.90
CA ILE A 97 2.17 -8.15 -1.77
C ILE A 97 1.23 -9.02 -0.95
N CYS A 98 0.56 -8.37 0.00
CA CYS A 98 -0.45 -8.97 0.86
C CYS A 98 -1.83 -8.38 0.52
N ILE A 99 -2.80 -9.26 0.29
CA ILE A 99 -4.16 -8.92 -0.09
C ILE A 99 -5.14 -9.66 0.84
N HIS A 100 -6.01 -8.91 1.51
CA HIS A 100 -7.02 -9.48 2.40
C HIS A 100 -8.19 -8.51 2.62
N GLU A 101 -9.30 -9.03 3.15
CA GLU A 101 -10.41 -8.21 3.62
C GLU A 101 -10.32 -7.96 5.14
N GLU A 102 -10.70 -6.76 5.56
CA GLU A 102 -10.82 -6.41 6.98
C GLU A 102 -12.22 -5.88 7.27
N ASP A 103 -12.79 -6.31 8.40
CA ASP A 103 -13.96 -5.66 8.98
C ASP A 103 -13.53 -4.38 9.70
N ILE A 104 -14.25 -3.29 9.43
CA ILE A 104 -13.97 -1.96 9.98
C ILE A 104 -15.22 -1.38 10.67
N GLY A 105 -16.07 -2.24 11.20
CA GLY A 105 -17.23 -1.85 12.02
C GLY A 105 -18.50 -1.57 11.23
N LEU A 106 -19.22 -0.51 11.59
CA LEU A 106 -20.52 -0.17 10.99
C LEU A 106 -20.34 0.63 9.71
N LEU A 107 -20.97 0.19 8.61
CA LEU A 107 -21.11 0.99 7.40
C LEU A 107 -22.26 1.98 7.55
N TRP A 108 -23.40 1.45 7.96
CA TRP A 108 -24.63 2.21 8.15
C TRP A 108 -25.47 1.54 9.22
N LYS A 109 -26.08 2.36 10.08
CA LYS A 109 -27.07 1.92 11.05
C LYS A 109 -28.16 2.98 11.20
N HIS A 110 -29.40 2.53 11.22
CA HIS A 110 -30.54 3.37 11.55
C HIS A 110 -31.52 2.59 12.44
N THR A 111 -32.17 3.29 13.36
CA THR A 111 -33.20 2.75 14.25
C THR A 111 -34.37 3.72 14.20
N GLU A 112 -35.44 3.31 13.52
CA GLU A 112 -36.66 4.09 13.39
C GLU A 112 -37.49 3.93 14.67
N PHE A 113 -37.86 5.04 15.28
CA PHE A 113 -38.58 5.05 16.55
C PHE A 113 -40.07 4.74 16.35
N VAL A 114 -40.67 5.23 15.25
CA VAL A 114 -42.12 5.13 15.05
C VAL A 114 -42.56 3.69 14.80
N ASP A 115 -41.83 2.95 13.98
CA ASP A 115 -42.16 1.56 13.62
C ASP A 115 -41.21 0.52 14.23
N GLN A 116 -40.27 0.96 15.07
CA GLN A 116 -39.30 0.11 15.80
C GLN A 116 -38.41 -0.73 14.89
N ARG A 117 -38.26 -0.39 13.61
CA ARG A 117 -37.37 -1.12 12.69
C ARG A 117 -35.92 -0.68 12.86
N THR A 118 -35.02 -1.65 12.88
CA THR A 118 -33.57 -1.42 12.89
C THR A 118 -32.93 -1.95 11.62
N GLN A 119 -32.12 -1.13 10.95
CA GLN A 119 -31.26 -1.53 9.85
C GLN A 119 -29.80 -1.40 10.27
N CYS A 120 -28.98 -2.38 9.91
CA CYS A 120 -27.56 -2.41 10.20
C CYS A 120 -26.81 -3.07 9.04
N ARG A 121 -25.71 -2.47 8.59
CA ARG A 121 -24.77 -3.04 7.62
C ARG A 121 -23.36 -2.84 8.13
N ARG A 122 -22.51 -3.85 7.97
CA ARG A 122 -21.10 -3.78 8.35
C ARG A 122 -20.27 -3.22 7.19
N SER A 123 -19.21 -2.52 7.53
CA SER A 123 -18.25 -2.01 6.57
C SER A 123 -17.05 -2.95 6.51
N ARG A 124 -16.57 -3.17 5.30
CA ARG A 124 -15.33 -3.90 5.03
C ARG A 124 -14.49 -3.12 4.06
N ARG A 125 -13.18 -3.34 4.14
CA ARG A 125 -12.22 -2.86 3.15
C ARG A 125 -11.39 -4.00 2.60
N LEU A 126 -11.11 -3.96 1.31
CA LEU A 126 -10.03 -4.72 0.70
C LEU A 126 -8.72 -3.98 0.95
N VAL A 127 -7.76 -4.66 1.53
CA VAL A 127 -6.40 -4.16 1.76
C VAL A 127 -5.49 -4.74 0.70
N VAL A 128 -4.69 -3.90 0.06
CA VAL A 128 -3.55 -4.32 -0.76
C VAL A 128 -2.31 -3.59 -0.26
N SER A 129 -1.34 -4.36 0.21
CA SER A 129 -0.20 -3.80 0.95
C SER A 129 1.14 -4.43 0.62
N SER A 130 2.20 -3.68 0.88
CA SER A 130 3.59 -4.11 0.78
C SER A 130 4.41 -3.39 1.85
N VAL A 131 5.44 -4.05 2.39
CA VAL A 131 6.39 -3.47 3.33
C VAL A 131 7.75 -3.41 2.65
N ILE A 132 8.43 -2.27 2.75
CA ILE A 132 9.69 -1.98 2.06
C ILE A 132 10.70 -1.49 3.08
N THR A 133 11.94 -1.95 2.97
CA THR A 133 13.04 -1.49 3.82
C THR A 133 14.01 -0.66 3.00
N VAL A 134 14.25 0.59 3.40
CA VAL A 134 15.27 1.46 2.81
C VAL A 134 16.24 1.89 3.90
N GLY A 135 17.42 1.27 3.91
CA GLY A 135 18.42 1.53 4.95
C GLY A 135 17.87 1.21 6.34
N ASN A 136 17.65 2.26 7.14
CA ASN A 136 17.20 2.19 8.52
C ASN A 136 15.67 2.31 8.70
N TYR A 137 14.92 2.59 7.63
CA TYR A 137 13.47 2.79 7.70
C TYR A 137 12.70 1.63 7.07
N GLU A 138 11.53 1.34 7.63
CA GLU A 138 10.53 0.49 7.01
C GLU A 138 9.25 1.28 6.69
N TYR A 139 8.75 1.05 5.48
CA TYR A 139 7.58 1.69 4.93
C TYR A 139 6.52 0.65 4.59
N GLY A 140 5.43 0.66 5.35
CA GLY A 140 4.22 -0.07 5.00
C GLY A 140 3.33 0.78 4.10
N LEU A 141 3.15 0.37 2.85
CA LEU A 141 2.29 1.05 1.87
C LEU A 141 0.97 0.29 1.79
N PHE A 142 -0.14 0.92 2.19
CA PHE A 142 -1.47 0.30 2.23
C PHE A 142 -2.44 1.05 1.32
N TRP A 143 -3.04 0.32 0.39
CA TRP A 143 -4.21 0.78 -0.36
C TRP A 143 -5.46 0.09 0.16
N TYR A 144 -6.49 0.89 0.42
CA TYR A 144 -7.77 0.42 0.93
C TYR A 144 -8.89 0.75 -0.04
N PHE A 145 -9.72 -0.25 -0.34
CA PHE A 145 -10.91 -0.10 -1.17
C PHE A 145 -12.14 -0.48 -0.36
N PHE A 146 -13.07 0.45 -0.19
CA PHE A 146 -14.24 0.28 0.67
C PHE A 146 -15.48 -0.06 -0.17
N GLN A 147 -16.45 -0.72 0.46
CA GLN A 147 -17.70 -1.11 -0.20
C GLN A 147 -18.57 0.08 -0.65
N ASP A 148 -18.35 1.26 -0.09
CA ASP A 148 -19.06 2.50 -0.45
C ASP A 148 -18.38 3.28 -1.58
N GLY A 149 -17.29 2.75 -2.14
CA GLY A 149 -16.50 3.38 -3.20
C GLY A 149 -15.38 4.28 -2.70
N THR A 150 -15.20 4.43 -1.39
CA THR A 150 -14.05 5.16 -0.83
C THR A 150 -12.74 4.43 -1.18
N ILE A 151 -11.72 5.20 -1.55
CA ILE A 151 -10.36 4.72 -1.79
C ILE A 151 -9.42 5.52 -0.90
N GLN A 152 -8.59 4.83 -0.14
CA GLN A 152 -7.64 5.45 0.78
C GLN A 152 -6.24 4.86 0.58
N PHE A 153 -5.25 5.73 0.71
CA PHE A 153 -3.86 5.33 0.88
C PHE A 153 -3.40 5.66 2.30
N GLU A 154 -2.61 4.76 2.90
CA GLU A 154 -1.96 4.97 4.19
C GLU A 154 -0.50 4.50 4.12
N GLY A 155 0.42 5.41 4.45
CA GLY A 155 1.83 5.10 4.67
C GLY A 155 2.10 4.92 6.16
N LYS A 156 2.58 3.74 6.57
CA LYS A 156 2.99 3.44 7.94
C LYS A 156 4.50 3.46 8.02
N LEU A 157 5.06 4.40 8.78
CA LEU A 157 6.50 4.61 8.88
C LEU A 157 7.00 4.03 10.21
N THR A 158 7.97 3.12 10.15
CA THR A 158 8.59 2.51 11.32
C THR A 158 10.09 2.33 11.09
N GLY A 159 10.74 1.51 11.91
CA GLY A 159 12.15 1.22 11.85
C GLY A 159 12.97 1.96 12.88
N ILE A 160 14.24 2.18 12.54
CA ILE A 160 15.22 2.74 13.45
C ILE A 160 15.53 4.17 13.00
N ILE A 161 15.29 5.13 13.88
CA ILE A 161 15.61 6.54 13.61
C ILE A 161 17.12 6.66 13.40
N ALA A 162 17.50 7.35 12.32
CA ALA A 162 18.91 7.63 12.06
C ALA A 162 19.50 8.50 13.19
N PRO A 163 20.68 8.12 13.74
CA PRO A 163 21.34 8.87 14.81
C PRO A 163 21.92 10.20 14.34
#